data_AF-A0A954ECS7-F1
#
_entry.id   AF-A0A954ECS7-F1
#
_cell.length_a   1.000
_cell.length_b   1.000
_cell.length_c   1.000
_cell.angle_alpha   90.00
_cell.angle_beta   90.00
_cell.angle_gamma   90.00
#
_symmetry.space_group_name_H-M   'P 1'
#
loop_
_entity.id
_entity.type
_entity.pdbx_description
1 polymer ?
#
loop_
_entity_poly.entity_id
_entity_poly.type
_entity_poly.pdbx_seq_one_letter_code
_entity_poly.pdbx_strand_id
1 'polypeptide(L)'
;SLGFSKSTLPCFSIWKNTQALADGYCTGLEPATNFPNFKAMEREQGRVVKLESGATWETSLTMTHLVSAQEVTGEQQRIAQLQGNTPPEIDRKLIPGISAEVE
;
A
#
# COMPACT_ATOMS: atom_id res chain seq x y z
N SER A 1 -2.13 13.89 -0.99
CA SER A 1 -1.93 12.70 -1.83
C SER A 1 -0.68 11.95 -1.39
N LEU A 2 -0.56 10.69 -1.82
CA LEU A 2 0.60 9.84 -1.58
C LEU A 2 1.15 9.39 -2.94
N GLY A 3 2.41 9.69 -3.21
CA GLY A 3 3.13 9.26 -4.42
C GLY A 3 4.26 8.30 -4.05
N PHE A 4 4.39 7.21 -4.79
CA PHE A 4 5.44 6.21 -4.60
C PHE A 4 5.70 5.44 -5.90
N SER A 5 6.84 4.77 -6.00
CA SER A 5 7.14 3.91 -7.14
C SER A 5 6.69 2.47 -6.89
N LYS A 6 5.88 1.93 -7.82
CA LYS A 6 5.50 0.50 -7.82
C LYS A 6 6.67 -0.44 -8.12
N SER A 7 7.77 0.07 -8.70
CA SER A 7 8.94 -0.77 -8.99
C SER A 7 9.71 -1.15 -7.73
N THR A 8 9.66 -0.31 -6.69
CA THR A 8 10.35 -0.52 -5.42
C THR A 8 9.37 -0.90 -4.31
N LEU A 9 8.14 -0.38 -4.33
CA LEU A 9 7.06 -0.68 -3.38
C LEU A 9 5.85 -1.26 -4.13
N PRO A 10 5.90 -2.54 -4.55
CA PRO A 10 4.85 -3.18 -5.35
C PRO A 10 3.57 -3.51 -4.57
N CYS A 11 3.65 -3.59 -3.24
CA CYS A 11 2.52 -3.90 -2.36
C CYS A 11 1.92 -2.61 -1.78
N PHE A 12 0.61 -2.64 -1.53
CA PHE A 12 -0.08 -1.52 -0.89
C PHE A 12 -1.16 -2.06 0.05
N SER A 13 -1.12 -1.64 1.32
CA SER A 13 -2.12 -1.97 2.32
C SER A 13 -2.86 -0.73 2.80
N ILE A 14 -4.17 -0.87 3.04
CA ILE A 14 -4.98 0.16 3.71
C ILE A 14 -5.42 -0.41 5.04
N TRP A 15 -4.93 0.17 6.13
CA TRP A 15 -5.40 -0.15 7.47
C TRP A 15 -6.49 0.86 7.86
N LYS A 16 -7.67 0.38 8.26
CA LYS A 16 -8.79 1.22 8.68
C LYS A 16 -9.06 0.98 10.15
N ASN A 17 -8.61 1.89 11.01
CA ASN A 17 -8.84 1.83 12.45
C ASN A 17 -9.94 2.82 12.83
N THR A 18 -11.19 2.37 12.72
CA THR A 18 -12.36 3.21 12.98
C THR A 18 -12.86 3.06 14.42
N GLN A 19 -11.94 2.92 15.38
CA GLN A 19 -12.24 2.80 16.81
C GLN A 19 -12.67 4.16 17.40
N ALA A 20 -12.98 4.18 18.70
CA ALA A 20 -13.25 5.43 19.39
C ALA A 20 -12.02 6.37 19.34
N LEU A 21 -12.25 7.69 19.42
CA LEU A 21 -11.17 8.67 19.39
C LEU A 21 -10.09 8.42 20.46
N ALA A 22 -10.50 7.97 21.66
CA ALA A 22 -9.59 7.65 22.75
C ALA A 22 -8.68 6.44 22.46
N ASP A 23 -9.12 5.52 21.60
CA ASP A 23 -8.42 4.29 21.23
C ASP A 23 -7.68 4.41 19.87
N GLY A 24 -7.85 5.56 19.19
CA GLY A 24 -7.28 5.87 17.89
C GLY A 24 -8.28 5.76 16.74
N TYR A 25 -8.63 6.89 16.13
CA TYR A 25 -9.41 6.96 14.90
C TYR A 25 -8.51 7.40 13.74
N CYS A 26 -7.97 6.44 13.00
CA CYS A 26 -6.98 6.71 11.97
C CYS A 26 -7.06 5.71 10.81
N THR A 27 -6.32 6.02 9.75
CA THR A 27 -6.10 5.09 8.64
C THR A 27 -4.64 5.10 8.23
N GLY A 28 -4.12 3.91 7.94
CA GLY A 28 -2.80 3.72 7.33
C GLY A 28 -2.94 3.59 5.82
N LEU A 29 -2.07 4.30 5.09
CA LEU A 29 -1.84 4.10 3.66
C LEU A 29 -0.40 3.60 3.52
N GLU A 30 -0.23 2.32 3.21
CA GLU A 30 1.03 1.60 3.45
C GLU A 30 1.60 1.01 2.16
N PRO A 31 2.29 1.82 1.32
CA PRO A 31 3.15 1.29 0.26
C PRO A 31 4.32 0.51 0.86
N ALA A 32 4.55 -0.70 0.37
CA ALA A 32 5.51 -1.62 0.96
C ALA A 32 6.12 -2.56 -0.08
N THR A 33 7.20 -3.24 0.31
CA THR A 33 7.75 -4.37 -0.46
C THR A 33 6.91 -5.64 -0.29
N ASN A 34 6.17 -5.72 0.81
CA ASN A 34 5.47 -6.91 1.28
C ASN A 34 4.13 -6.53 1.96
N PHE A 35 3.35 -7.53 2.37
CA PHE A 35 2.11 -7.35 3.12
C PHE A 35 2.36 -7.51 4.64
N PRO A 36 1.46 -7.06 5.52
CA PRO A 36 1.60 -7.16 6.98
C PRO A 36 1.36 -8.60 7.52
N ASN A 37 1.96 -9.60 6.87
CA ASN A 37 1.96 -10.99 7.30
C ASN A 37 3.26 -11.34 8.03
N PHE A 38 3.35 -12.57 8.55
CA PHE A 38 4.58 -13.11 9.09
C PHE A 38 5.72 -13.11 8.06
N LYS A 39 6.93 -12.76 8.50
CA LYS A 39 8.12 -12.68 7.64
C LYS A 39 8.46 -14.00 6.92
N ALA A 40 8.13 -15.15 7.51
CA ALA A 40 8.34 -16.46 6.88
C ALA A 40 7.49 -16.59 5.61
N MET A 41 6.19 -16.31 5.71
CA MET A 41 5.26 -16.29 4.58
C MET A 41 5.71 -15.29 3.50
N GLU A 42 6.04 -14.06 3.88
CA GLU A 42 6.50 -13.06 2.89
C GLU A 42 7.80 -13.48 2.19
N ARG A 43 8.67 -14.26 2.86
CA ARG A 43 9.88 -14.82 2.26
C ARG A 43 9.54 -15.92 1.26
N GLU A 44 8.63 -16.83 1.59
CA GLU A 44 8.15 -17.88 0.68
C GLU A 44 7.49 -17.30 -0.56
N GLN A 45 6.75 -16.19 -0.38
CA GLN A 45 6.10 -15.45 -1.45
C GLN A 45 7.06 -14.52 -2.22
N GLY A 46 8.35 -14.50 -1.89
CA GLY A 46 9.37 -13.73 -2.59
C GLY A 46 9.32 -12.20 -2.37
N ARG A 47 8.60 -11.72 -1.36
CA ARG A 47 8.39 -10.29 -1.08
C ARG A 47 9.36 -9.68 -0.07
N VAL A 48 10.28 -10.49 0.47
CA VAL A 48 11.37 -10.01 1.32
C VAL A 48 12.56 -9.61 0.46
N VAL A 49 12.92 -8.32 0.49
CA VAL A 49 14.12 -7.79 -0.19
C VAL A 49 15.37 -8.47 0.35
N LYS A 50 16.19 -9.01 -0.54
CA LYS A 50 17.51 -9.60 -0.23
C LYS A 50 18.58 -8.65 -0.76
N LEU A 51 19.51 -8.24 0.10
CA LEU A 51 20.64 -7.40 -0.29
C LEU A 51 21.93 -8.17 -0.07
N GLU A 52 22.72 -8.24 -1.14
CA GLU A 52 24.08 -8.77 -1.10
C GLU A 52 25.02 -7.79 -0.41
N SER A 53 26.22 -8.26 -0.05
CA SER A 53 27.26 -7.41 0.54
C SER A 53 27.57 -6.22 -0.39
N GLY A 54 27.48 -5.00 0.15
CA GLY A 54 27.72 -3.76 -0.59
C GLY A 54 26.58 -3.30 -1.51
N ALA A 55 25.45 -4.02 -1.57
CA ALA A 55 24.29 -3.60 -2.35
C ALA A 55 23.48 -2.50 -1.63
N THR A 56 22.80 -1.66 -2.42
CA THR A 56 21.89 -0.62 -1.92
C THR A 56 20.49 -0.85 -2.49
N TRP A 57 19.47 -0.68 -1.65
CA TRP A 57 18.09 -0.61 -2.08
C TRP A 57 17.53 0.77 -1.72
N GLU A 58 16.92 1.42 -2.70
CA GLU A 58 16.43 2.78 -2.57
C GLU A 58 14.97 2.86 -3.00
N THR A 59 14.23 3.73 -2.33
CA THR A 59 12.85 4.08 -2.69
C THR A 59 12.57 5.51 -2.27
N SER A 60 11.48 6.08 -2.80
CA SER A 60 11.03 7.42 -2.46
C SER A 60 9.52 7.43 -2.27
N LEU A 61 9.07 8.24 -1.32
CA LEU A 61 7.66 8.51 -1.08
C LEU A 61 7.46 10.01 -0.93
N THR A 62 6.40 10.52 -1.55
CA THR A 62 5.98 11.92 -1.44
C THR A 62 4.62 11.97 -0.76
N MET A 63 4.52 12.75 0.30
CA MET A 63 3.27 13.02 0.99
C MET A 63 2.93 14.50 0.84
N THR A 64 1.77 14.77 0.25
CA THR A 64 1.28 16.12 -0.02
C THR A 64 0.00 16.35 0.76
N HIS A 65 -0.08 17.46 1.51
CA HIS A 65 -1.29 17.86 2.20
C HIS A 65 -2.17 18.60 1.22
N LEU A 66 -3.38 18.08 0.96
CA LEU A 66 -4.36 18.74 0.10
C LEU A 66 -5.31 19.52 1.02
N VAL A 67 -5.27 20.83 0.93
CA VAL A 67 -5.95 21.76 1.83
C VAL A 67 -7.13 22.47 1.15
N SER A 68 -7.39 22.20 -0.13
CA SER A 68 -8.54 22.73 -0.86
C SER A 68 -9.30 21.68 -1.67
N ALA A 69 -10.58 21.95 -1.94
CA ALA A 69 -11.41 21.11 -2.80
C ALA A 69 -10.87 21.01 -4.24
N GLN A 70 -10.22 22.06 -4.73
CA GLN A 70 -9.59 22.08 -6.05
C GLN A 70 -8.41 21.11 -6.11
N GLU A 71 -7.55 21.10 -5.09
CA GLU A 71 -6.42 20.16 -4.98
C GLU A 71 -6.88 18.71 -4.89
N VAL A 72 -7.94 18.44 -4.11
CA VAL A 72 -8.56 17.11 -4.04
C VAL A 72 -9.07 16.67 -5.41
N THR A 73 -9.82 17.55 -6.10
CA THR A 73 -10.34 17.26 -7.45
C THR A 73 -9.22 16.99 -8.44
N GLY A 74 -8.13 17.76 -8.39
CA GLY A 74 -6.97 17.55 -9.27
C GLY A 74 -6.31 16.19 -9.07
N GLU A 75 -6.13 15.76 -7.81
CA GLU A 75 -5.59 14.43 -7.52
C GLU A 75 -6.54 13.30 -7.88
N GLN A 76 -7.86 13.47 -7.71
CA GLN A 76 -8.85 12.52 -8.17
C GLN A 76 -8.80 12.32 -9.69
N GLN A 77 -8.67 13.41 -10.47
CA GLN A 77 -8.52 13.35 -11.93
C GLN A 77 -7.25 12.63 -12.34
N ARG A 78 -6.12 12.90 -11.66
CA ARG A 78 -4.85 12.21 -11.91
C ARG A 78 -4.96 10.71 -11.62
N ILE A 79 -5.60 10.31 -10.52
CA ILE A 79 -5.83 8.90 -10.18
C ILE A 79 -6.73 8.24 -11.23
N ALA A 80 -7.81 8.91 -11.66
CA ALA A 80 -8.70 8.39 -12.70
C ALA A 80 -7.96 8.18 -14.03
N GLN A 81 -7.05 9.09 -14.40
CA GLN A 81 -6.21 8.93 -15.59
C GLN A 81 -5.26 7.73 -15.47
N LEU A 82 -4.66 7.49 -14.30
CA LEU A 82 -3.80 6.32 -14.06
C LEU A 82 -4.58 5.01 -14.11
N GLN A 83 -5.81 4.98 -13.59
CA GLN A 83 -6.70 3.82 -13.64
C GLN A 83 -7.12 3.51 -15.09
N GLY A 84 -7.31 4.55 -15.90
CA GLY A 84 -7.78 4.43 -17.28
C GLY A 84 -9.11 3.68 -17.34
N ASN A 85 -9.19 2.68 -18.23
CA ASN A 85 -10.38 1.84 -18.40
C ASN A 85 -10.28 0.49 -17.68
N THR A 86 -9.26 0.27 -16.85
CA THR A 86 -9.10 -0.99 -16.11
C THR A 86 -10.06 -1.00 -14.93
N PRO A 87 -11.02 -1.93 -14.83
CA PRO A 87 -11.87 -2.02 -13.65
C PRO A 87 -11.10 -2.67 -12.48
N PRO A 88 -11.46 -2.37 -11.22
CA PRO A 88 -10.93 -3.11 -10.08
C PRO A 88 -11.51 -4.53 -10.03
N GLU A 89 -10.66 -5.50 -9.71
CA GLU A 89 -11.08 -6.84 -9.30
C GLU A 89 -11.30 -6.85 -7.78
N ILE A 90 -12.41 -7.44 -7.33
CA ILE A 90 -12.77 -7.47 -5.90
C ILE A 90 -12.97 -8.92 -5.48
N ASP A 91 -11.97 -9.47 -4.81
CA ASP A 91 -12.08 -10.74 -4.11
C ASP A 91 -12.86 -10.57 -2.81
N ARG A 92 -13.95 -11.33 -2.68
CA ARG A 92 -14.79 -11.34 -1.48
C ARG A 92 -14.35 -12.35 -0.43
N LYS A 93 -13.29 -13.11 -0.72
CA LYS A 93 -12.65 -14.06 0.19
C LYS A 93 -11.20 -13.65 0.37
N LEU A 94 -10.60 -14.08 1.47
CA LEU A 94 -9.16 -13.95 1.68
C LEU A 94 -8.43 -14.69 0.54
N ILE A 95 -7.41 -14.04 -0.01
CA ILE A 95 -6.61 -14.58 -1.10
C ILE A 95 -5.39 -15.28 -0.47
N PRO A 96 -5.22 -16.60 -0.66
CA PRO A 96 -4.04 -17.31 -0.18
C PRO A 96 -2.75 -16.65 -0.69
N GLY A 97 -1.76 -16.53 0.19
CA GLY A 97 -0.49 -15.90 -0.17
C GLY A 97 -0.51 -14.37 -0.18
N ILE A 98 -1.65 -13.70 0.00
CA ILE A 98 -1.74 -12.24 0.23
C ILE A 98 -2.20 -11.97 1.66
N SER A 99 -3.22 -12.69 2.12
CA SER A 99 -3.68 -12.66 3.51
C SER A 99 -3.13 -13.89 4.24
N ALA A 100 -2.65 -13.70 5.46
CA ALA A 100 -2.35 -14.83 6.34
C ALA A 100 -3.62 -15.68 6.54
N GLU A 101 -3.46 -17.00 6.52
CA GLU A 101 -4.52 -17.91 6.93
C GLU A 101 -4.78 -17.69 8.43
N VAL A 102 -6.05 -17.55 8.78
CA VAL A 102 -6.47 -17.47 10.18
C VAL A 102 -6.54 -18.91 10.66
N GLU A 103 -5.66 -19.29 11.58
CA GLU A 103 -5.72 -20.56 12.31
C GLU A 103 -6.97 -20.63 13.20
#